data_AF-A0A176XE04-F1
#
_entry.id   AF-A0A176XE04-F1
#
_cell.length_a   1.000
_cell.length_b   1.000
_cell.length_c   1.000
_cell.angle_alpha   90.00
_cell.angle_beta   90.00
_cell.angle_gamma   90.00
#
_symmetry.space_group_name_H-M   'P 1'
#
loop_
_entity.id
_entity.type
_entity.pdbx_description
1 polymer ?
#
loop_
_entity_poly.entity_id
_entity_poly.type
_entity_poly.pdbx_seq_one_letter_code
_entity_poly.pdbx_strand_id
1 'polypeptide(L)' 'MLWNLNKLDQERIDLIEVIGALRRAERMATHDRATIFEEITAHMSRLSELDAERLRLQSTLEPS' A
#
# COMPACT_ATOMS: atom_id res chain seq x y z
N MET A 1 8.65 10.92 -16.45
CA MET A 1 8.21 9.57 -16.04
C MET A 1 8.87 9.09 -14.74
N LEU A 2 10.19 9.24 -14.55
CA LEU A 2 10.90 8.88 -13.29
C LEU A 2 10.30 9.53 -12.02
N TRP A 3 9.83 10.78 -12.12
CA TRP A 3 9.13 11.48 -11.03
C TRP A 3 7.83 10.78 -10.58
N ASN A 4 7.11 10.14 -11.50
CA ASN A 4 5.88 9.42 -11.17
C ASN A 4 6.18 8.11 -10.45
N LEU A 5 7.25 7.41 -10.84
CA LEU A 5 7.71 6.22 -10.11
C LEU A 5 8.12 6.54 -8.69
N ASN A 6 8.92 7.59 -8.47
CA ASN A 6 9.33 8.00 -7.12
C ASN A 6 8.13 8.36 -6.23
N LYS A 7 7.09 8.99 -6.80
CA LYS A 7 5.86 9.28 -6.07
C LYS A 7 5.09 8.02 -5.68
N LEU A 8 4.96 7.07 -6.61
CA LEU A 8 4.31 5.78 -6.35
C LEU A 8 5.08 4.96 -5.32
N ASP A 9 6.41 4.98 -5.36
CA ASP A 9 7.26 4.31 -4.38
C ASP A 9 7.11 4.92 -2.98
N GLN A 10 7.00 6.24 -2.88
CA GLN A 10 6.73 6.90 -1.60
C GLN A 10 5.33 6.53 -1.07
N GLU A 11 4.28 6.62 -1.90
CA GLU A 11 2.91 6.25 -1.51
C GLU A 11 2.83 4.78 -1.06
N ARG A 12 3.59 3.89 -1.72
CA ARG A 12 3.72 2.48 -1.35
C ARG A 12 4.35 2.31 0.03
N ILE A 13 5.45 3.01 0.31
CA ILE A 13 6.13 2.96 1.62
C ILE A 13 5.20 3.45 2.72
N ASP A 14 4.55 4.61 2.50
CA ASP A 14 3.63 5.20 3.46
C ASP A 14 2.47 4.25 3.78
N LEU A 15 1.90 3.59 2.77
CA LEU A 15 0.84 2.59 2.96
C LEU A 15 1.31 1.35 3.74
N ILE A 16 2.54 0.89 3.52
CA ILE A 16 3.11 -0.22 4.30
C ILE A 16 3.24 0.16 5.78
N GLU A 17 3.66 1.40 6.06
CA GLU A 17 3.74 1.90 7.43
C GLU A 17 2.36 1.99 8.10
N VAL A 18 1.36 2.51 7.39
CA VAL A 18 -0.03 2.59 7.86
C VAL A 18 -0.59 1.21 8.16
N ILE A 19 -0.45 0.25 7.23
CA ILE A 19 -0.89 -1.15 7.44
C ILE A 19 -0.17 -1.77 8.64
N GLY A 20 1.13 -1.51 8.79
CA GLY A 20 1.92 -1.98 9.92
C GLY A 20 1.40 -1.42 11.26
N ALA A 21 1.02 -0.15 11.29
CA ALA A 21 0.44 0.50 12.46
C ALA A 21 -0.96 -0.06 12.79
N LEU A 22 -1.83 -0.20 11.78
CA LEU A 22 -3.18 -0.76 11.96
C LEU A 22 -3.11 -2.21 12.45
N ARG A 23 -2.22 -3.05 11.90
CA ARG A 23 -2.00 -4.42 12.39
C ARG A 23 -1.51 -4.46 13.84
N ARG A 24 -0.70 -3.48 14.28
CA ARG A 24 -0.32 -3.37 15.70
C ARG A 24 -1.52 -2.99 16.57
N ALA A 25 -2.30 -2.01 16.12
CA ALA A 25 -3.52 -1.58 16.80
C ALA A 25 -4.54 -2.74 16.92
N GLU A 26 -4.80 -3.47 15.84
CA GLU A 26 -5.68 -4.66 15.81
C GLU A 26 -5.30 -5.69 16.88
N ARG A 27 -4.00 -6.00 17.02
CA ARG A 27 -3.51 -6.96 18.02
C ARG A 27 -3.72 -6.49 19.45
N MET A 28 -3.61 -5.18 19.69
CA MET A 28 -3.77 -4.57 21.02
C MET A 28 -5.24 -4.27 21.35
N ALA A 29 -6.09 -4.16 20.35
CA ALA A 29 -7.50 -3.82 20.52
C ALA A 29 -8.27 -4.98 21.17
N THR A 30 -9.09 -4.66 22.17
CA THR A 30 -10.05 -5.57 22.81
C THR A 30 -11.46 -5.43 22.23
N HIS A 31 -11.74 -4.32 21.55
CA HIS A 31 -12.99 -3.99 20.85
C HIS A 31 -12.63 -3.43 19.45
N ASP A 32 -13.58 -3.38 18.51
CA ASP A 32 -13.42 -2.80 17.16
C ASP A 32 -12.43 -3.48 16.20
N ARG A 33 -12.01 -4.72 16.48
CA ARG A 33 -11.11 -5.49 15.60
C ARG A 33 -11.64 -5.64 14.18
N ALA A 34 -12.95 -5.81 14.01
CA ALA A 34 -13.57 -5.96 12.69
C ALA A 34 -13.36 -4.71 11.82
N THR A 35 -13.57 -3.52 12.39
CA THR A 35 -13.35 -2.25 11.69
C THR A 35 -11.89 -2.05 11.32
N ILE A 36 -10.96 -2.34 12.25
CA ILE A 36 -9.51 -2.24 11.95
C ILE A 36 -9.11 -3.24 10.86
N PHE A 37 -9.69 -4.45 10.85
CA PHE A 37 -9.45 -5.44 9.81
C PHE A 37 -9.97 -5.01 8.43
N GLU A 38 -11.14 -4.38 8.37
CA GLU A 38 -11.70 -3.80 7.14
C GLU A 38 -10.78 -2.69 6.59
N GLU A 39 -10.30 -1.80 7.45
CA GLU A 39 -9.33 -0.76 7.08
C GLU A 39 -8.03 -1.36 6.54
N ILE A 40 -7.46 -2.37 7.23
CA ILE A 40 -6.28 -3.10 6.76
C ILE A 40 -6.53 -3.71 5.38
N THR A 41 -7.69 -4.31 5.17
CA THR A 41 -8.05 -4.96 3.89
C THR A 41 -8.14 -3.93 2.76
N ALA A 42 -8.78 -2.79 3.01
CA ALA A 42 -8.85 -1.69 2.04
C ALA A 42 -7.45 -1.16 1.67
N HIS A 43 -6.58 -0.96 2.66
CA HIS A 43 -5.20 -0.51 2.41
C HIS A 43 -4.36 -1.55 1.66
N MET A 44 -4.52 -2.84 1.94
CA MET A 44 -3.86 -3.92 1.19
C MET A 44 -4.31 -3.99 -0.27
N SER A 45 -5.60 -3.73 -0.54
CA SER A 45 -6.11 -3.65 -1.92
C SER A 45 -5.47 -2.48 -2.66
N ARG A 46 -5.44 -1.29 -2.04
CA ARG A 46 -4.79 -0.11 -2.62
C ARG A 46 -3.30 -0.33 -2.88
N LEU A 47 -2.60 -0.99 -1.96
CA LEU A 47 -1.19 -1.32 -2.13
C LEU A 47 -0.96 -2.24 -3.35
N SER A 48 -1.85 -3.21 -3.56
CA SER A 48 -1.78 -4.11 -4.71
C SER A 48 -2.00 -3.39 -6.05
N GLU A 49 -2.91 -2.41 -6.07
CA GLU A 49 -3.13 -1.55 -7.24
C GLU A 49 -1.90 -0.71 -7.58
N LEU A 50 -1.29 -0.09 -6.57
CA LEU A 50 -0.06 0.70 -6.72
C LEU A 50 1.10 -0.15 -7.24
N ASP A 51 1.27 -1.37 -6.73
CA ASP A 51 2.30 -2.30 -7.20
C ASP A 51 2.09 -2.67 -8.67
N ALA A 52 0.84 -2.90 -9.09
CA ALA A 52 0.50 -3.16 -10.49
C ALA A 52 0.74 -1.94 -11.40
N GLU A 53 0.40 -0.73 -10.95
CA GLU A 53 0.66 0.51 -11.69
C GLU A 53 2.17 0.75 -11.85
N ARG A 54 2.94 0.54 -10.78
CA ARG A 54 4.39 0.67 -10.80
C ARG A 54 5.03 -0.28 -11.81
N LEU A 55 4.59 -1.55 -11.82
CA LEU A 55 5.09 -2.55 -12.76
C LEU A 55 4.84 -2.15 -14.22
N ARG A 56 3.64 -1.64 -14.53
CA ARG A 56 3.29 -1.15 -15.88
C ARG A 56 4.13 0.05 -16.30
N LEU A 57 4.39 0.98 -15.39
CA LEU A 57 5.23 2.14 -15.66
C LEU A 57 6.70 1.76 -15.86
N GLN A 58 7.22 0.81 -15.07
CA GLN A 58 8.56 0.26 -15.25
C GLN A 58 8.70 -0.46 -16.60
N SER A 59 7.74 -1.29 -16.98
CA SER A 59 7.77 -1.99 -18.28
C SER A 59 7.67 -1.03 -19.47
N THR A 60 7.05 0.13 -19.30
CA THR A 60 6.96 1.17 -20.33
C THR A 60 8.28 1.96 -20.47
N LEU A 61 9.05 2.03 -19.38
CA LEU A 61 10.32 2.76 -19.31
C LEU A 61 11.53 1.95 -19.77
N GLU A 62 11.40 0.62 -19.77
CA GLU A 62 12.39 -0.33 -20.32
C GLU A 62 11.85 -0.93 -21.65
N PRO A 63 11.66 -0.15 -22.73
CA PRO A 63 11.38 -0.74 -24.03
C PRO A 63 12.64 -1.46 -24.52
N SER A 64 12.54 -2.76 -24.76
CA SER A 64 13.59 -3.59 -25.37
C SER A 64 14.06 -3.02 -26.71
#